data_AF-A0A497ML84-F1
#
_entry.id   AF-A0A497ML84-F1
#
_cell.length_a   1.000
_cell.length_b   1.000
_cell.length_c   1.000
_cell.angle_alpha   90.00
_cell.angle_beta   90.00
_cell.angle_gamma   90.00
#
_symmetry.space_group_name_H-M   'P 1'
#
loop_
_entity.id
_entity.type
_entity.pdbx_description
1 polymer ?
#
loop_
_entity_poly.entity_id
_entity_poly.type
_entity_poly.pdbx_seq_one_letter_code
_entity_poly.pdbx_strand_id
1 'polypeptide(L)'
;MKRLAALCGLAGPVIVFALIFYAVSLAAWFSWTENALSDLGVDEKAGLPFNSALSLGGILYAIFTVGFGAAEPKNALKKAGLCLMLLDAAALCAVGVF
;
A
#
# COMPACT_ATOMS: atom_id res chain seq x y z
N MET A 1 16.65 2.05 -11.97
CA MET A 1 16.25 1.93 -10.56
C MET A 1 15.71 3.23 -9.96
N LYS A 2 16.48 4.33 -9.85
CA LYS A 2 16.02 5.57 -9.17
C LYS A 2 14.72 6.19 -9.73
N ARG A 3 14.59 6.32 -11.06
CA ARG A 3 13.38 6.86 -11.71
C ARG A 3 12.14 6.00 -11.47
N LEU A 4 12.29 4.68 -11.55
CA LEU A 4 11.20 3.73 -11.28
C LEU A 4 10.74 3.83 -9.83
N ALA A 5 11.67 3.86 -8.88
CA ALA A 5 11.34 4.01 -7.47
C ALA A 5 10.62 5.34 -7.18
N ALA A 6 11.09 6.45 -7.75
CA ALA A 6 10.41 7.74 -7.62
C ALA A 6 8.99 7.69 -8.20
N LEU A 7 8.81 7.05 -9.36
CA LEU A 7 7.49 6.86 -9.96
C LEU A 7 6.58 6.00 -9.08
N CYS A 8 7.07 4.87 -8.54
CA CYS A 8 6.31 4.03 -7.63
C CYS A 8 5.93 4.77 -6.33
N GLY A 9 6.83 5.59 -5.79
CA GLY A 9 6.55 6.38 -4.58
C GLY A 9 5.51 7.47 -4.80
N LEU A 10 5.44 8.05 -6.01
CA LEU A 10 4.45 9.08 -6.35
C LEU A 10 3.11 8.49 -6.80
N ALA A 11 3.16 7.50 -7.69
CA ALA A 11 1.97 6.87 -8.25
C ALA A 11 1.30 5.91 -7.27
N GLY A 12 2.07 5.29 -6.36
CA GLY A 12 1.57 4.34 -5.36
C GLY A 12 0.39 4.89 -4.57
N PRO A 13 0.54 6.01 -3.83
CA PRO A 13 -0.57 6.59 -3.07
C PRO A 13 -1.79 6.93 -3.94
N VAL A 14 -1.57 7.47 -5.15
CA VAL A 14 -2.66 7.82 -6.08
C VAL A 14 -3.45 6.57 -6.48
N ILE A 15 -2.76 5.50 -6.88
CA ILE A 15 -3.39 4.24 -7.28
C ILE A 15 -4.12 3.58 -6.11
N VAL A 16 -3.48 3.53 -4.93
CA VAL A 16 -4.05 2.93 -3.73
C VAL A 16 -5.32 3.66 -3.31
N PHE A 17 -5.30 4.99 -3.16
CA PHE A 17 -6.49 5.74 -2.78
C PHE A 17 -7.59 5.68 -3.84
N ALA A 18 -7.25 5.70 -5.13
CA ALA A 18 -8.24 5.55 -6.18
C ALA A 18 -8.98 4.20 -6.09
N LEU A 19 -8.26 3.11 -5.85
CA LEU A 19 -8.86 1.78 -5.68
C LEU A 19 -9.65 1.65 -4.37
N ILE A 20 -9.19 2.26 -3.27
CA ILE A 20 -9.93 2.29 -2.01
C ILE A 20 -11.24 3.08 -2.17
N PHE A 21 -11.22 4.27 -2.76
CA PHE A 21 -12.44 5.04 -2.98
C PHE A 21 -13.39 4.35 -3.97
N TYR A 22 -12.84 3.66 -4.97
CA TYR A 22 -13.64 2.80 -5.84
C TYR A 22 -14.29 1.66 -5.04
N ALA A 23 -13.56 0.96 -4.17
CA ALA A 23 -14.12 -0.07 -3.30
C ALA A 23 -15.24 0.48 -2.39
N VAL A 24 -15.02 1.64 -1.75
CA VAL A 24 -16.04 2.34 -0.95
C VAL A 24 -17.29 2.63 -1.79
N SER A 25 -17.13 3.07 -3.04
CA SER A 25 -18.27 3.38 -3.92
C SER A 25 -19.13 2.16 -4.28
N LEU A 26 -18.57 0.94 -4.18
CA LEU A 26 -19.28 -0.32 -4.41
C LEU A 26 -20.01 -0.84 -3.16
N ALA A 27 -19.61 -0.38 -1.97
CA ALA A 27 -20.13 -0.81 -0.69
C ALA A 27 -21.10 0.23 -0.10
N ALA A 28 -22.36 0.23 -0.55
CA ALA A 28 -23.37 1.19 -0.09
C ALA A 28 -23.67 1.13 1.43
N TRP A 29 -23.28 0.04 2.10
CA TRP A 29 -23.42 -0.14 3.55
C TRP A 29 -22.33 0.58 4.35
N PHE A 30 -21.23 0.97 3.71
CA PHE A 30 -20.05 1.49 4.40
C PHE A 30 -20.28 2.90 4.97
N SER A 31 -19.95 3.07 6.25
CA SER A 31 -19.88 4.35 6.94
C SER A 31 -18.49 4.57 7.52
N TRP A 32 -17.91 5.76 7.26
CA TRP A 32 -16.59 6.15 7.78
C TRP A 32 -16.52 6.23 9.30
N THR A 33 -17.66 6.37 10.01
CA THR A 33 -17.69 6.50 11.47
C THR A 33 -18.07 5.21 12.18
N GLU A 34 -18.74 4.28 11.49
CA GLU A 34 -19.29 3.06 12.10
C GLU A 34 -18.52 1.79 11.71
N ASN A 35 -17.84 1.80 10.56
CA ASN A 35 -17.18 0.61 10.01
C ASN A 35 -15.67 0.77 9.96
N ALA A 36 -14.96 -0.34 10.09
CA ALA A 36 -13.55 -0.35 9.79
C ALA A 36 -13.37 -0.37 8.27
N LEU A 37 -12.40 0.40 7.74
CA LEU A 37 -12.12 0.39 6.31
C LEU A 37 -11.76 -1.02 5.79
N SER A 38 -11.13 -1.84 6.64
CA SER A 38 -10.79 -3.24 6.34
C SER A 38 -12.00 -4.15 6.15
N ASP A 39 -13.19 -3.77 6.63
CA ASP A 39 -14.41 -4.56 6.43
C ASP A 39 -14.77 -4.66 4.94
N LEU A 40 -14.28 -3.72 4.11
CA LEU A 40 -14.41 -3.79 2.65
C LEU A 40 -13.69 -5.00 2.04
N GLY A 41 -12.64 -5.53 2.67
CA GLY A 41 -11.83 -6.63 2.14
C GLY A 41 -12.60 -7.95 1.98
N VAL A 42 -13.61 -8.17 2.81
CA VAL A 42 -14.45 -9.38 2.79
C VAL A 42 -15.78 -9.19 2.05
N ASP A 43 -16.05 -7.99 1.54
CA ASP A 43 -17.26 -7.70 0.78
C ASP A 43 -17.20 -8.28 -0.64
N GLU A 44 -18.31 -8.84 -1.12
CA GLU A 44 -18.37 -9.53 -2.43
C GLU A 44 -18.00 -8.62 -3.62
N LYS A 45 -18.27 -7.31 -3.52
CA LYS A 45 -18.05 -6.34 -4.60
C LYS A 45 -16.82 -5.47 -4.35
N ALA A 46 -16.63 -5.04 -3.11
CA ALA A 46 -15.56 -4.13 -2.71
C ALA A 46 -14.25 -4.85 -2.35
N GLY A 47 -14.31 -6.15 -2.00
CA GLY A 47 -13.15 -6.93 -1.56
C GLY A 47 -12.04 -6.96 -2.59
N LEU A 48 -12.36 -7.32 -3.84
CA LEU A 48 -11.36 -7.38 -4.91
C LEU A 48 -10.60 -6.05 -5.10
N PRO A 49 -11.26 -4.89 -5.34
CA PRO A 49 -10.54 -3.63 -5.50
C PRO A 49 -9.81 -3.18 -4.23
N PHE A 50 -10.38 -3.39 -3.04
CA PHE A 50 -9.74 -3.02 -1.77
C PHE A 50 -8.46 -3.83 -1.52
N ASN A 51 -8.56 -5.16 -1.59
CA ASN A 51 -7.43 -6.07 -1.37
C ASN A 51 -6.34 -5.93 -2.43
N SER A 52 -6.73 -5.66 -3.68
CA SER A 52 -5.80 -5.31 -4.75
C SER A 52 -5.07 -3.99 -4.46
N ALA A 53 -5.76 -2.99 -3.89
CA ALA A 53 -5.14 -1.73 -3.52
C ALA A 53 -4.02 -1.94 -2.49
N LEU A 54 -4.27 -2.74 -1.45
CA LEU A 54 -3.30 -3.00 -0.39
C LEU A 54 -2.11 -3.82 -0.91
N SER A 55 -2.38 -4.91 -1.64
CA SER A 55 -1.34 -5.76 -2.24
C SER A 55 -0.47 -4.99 -3.23
N LEU A 56 -1.08 -4.23 -4.14
CA LEU A 56 -0.33 -3.42 -5.10
C LEU A 56 0.41 -2.27 -4.42
N GLY A 57 -0.21 -1.64 -3.41
CA GLY A 57 0.39 -0.59 -2.60
C GLY A 57 1.65 -1.06 -1.91
N GLY A 58 1.62 -2.23 -1.26
CA GLY A 58 2.80 -2.84 -0.64
C GLY A 58 3.91 -3.13 -1.64
N ILE A 59 3.59 -3.67 -2.82
CA ILE A 59 4.58 -3.92 -3.88
C ILE A 59 5.23 -2.61 -4.37
N LEU A 60 4.42 -1.59 -4.69
CA LEU A 60 4.93 -0.30 -5.15
C LEU A 60 5.79 0.38 -4.07
N TYR A 61 5.38 0.27 -2.81
CA TYR A 61 6.10 0.81 -1.68
C TYR A 61 7.43 0.07 -1.43
N ALA A 62 7.48 -1.25 -1.61
CA ALA A 62 8.73 -2.01 -1.55
C ALA A 62 9.71 -1.60 -2.66
N ILE A 63 9.22 -1.39 -3.90
CA ILE A 63 10.05 -0.91 -5.02
C ILE A 63 10.62 0.47 -4.71
N PHE A 64 9.78 1.38 -4.20
CA PHE A 64 10.22 2.70 -3.72
C PHE A 64 11.31 2.58 -2.66
N THR A 65 11.08 1.76 -1.63
CA THR A 65 11.99 1.57 -0.49
C THR A 65 13.36 1.06 -0.94
N VAL A 66 13.41 0.04 -1.81
CA VAL A 66 14.68 -0.49 -2.34
C VAL A 66 15.42 0.57 -3.17
N GLY A 67 14.71 1.31 -4.04
CA GLY A 67 15.34 2.33 -4.87
C GLY A 67 15.79 3.56 -4.09
N PHE A 68 15.05 3.97 -3.07
CA PHE A 68 15.43 5.03 -2.12
C PHE A 68 16.67 4.61 -1.33
N GLY A 69 16.70 3.38 -0.82
CA GLY A 69 17.84 2.83 -0.09
C GLY A 69 19.13 2.75 -0.92
N ALA A 70 19.03 2.56 -2.23
CA ALA A 70 20.18 2.54 -3.13
C ALA A 70 20.77 3.94 -3.44
N ALA A 71 20.05 5.02 -3.14
CA ALA A 71 20.47 6.39 -3.49
C ALA A 71 21.29 7.11 -2.40
N GLU A 72 21.18 6.68 -1.15
CA GLU A 72 21.70 7.39 0.03
C GLU A 72 22.97 6.75 0.64
N PRO A 73 23.80 7.50 1.40
CA PRO A 73 24.95 6.94 2.13
C PRO A 73 24.52 5.94 3.22
N LYS A 74 25.42 5.02 3.60
CA LYS A 74 25.12 3.93 4.54
C LYS A 74 25.35 4.37 5.99
N ASN A 75 24.30 4.40 6.81
CA ASN A 75 24.38 4.49 8.28
C ASN A 75 23.40 3.49 8.94
N ALA A 76 23.59 3.20 10.23
CA ALA A 76 22.79 2.19 10.94
C ALA A 76 21.30 2.57 11.00
N LEU A 77 21.00 3.85 11.24
CA LEU A 77 19.62 4.36 11.32
C LEU A 77 18.85 4.17 10.01
N LYS A 78 19.49 4.48 8.86
CA LYS A 78 18.92 4.26 7.54
C LYS A 78 18.64 2.78 7.30
N LYS A 79 19.56 1.89 7.66
CA LYS A 79 19.35 0.44 7.51
C LYS A 79 18.13 -0.02 8.30
N ALA A 80 18.00 0.43 9.56
CA ALA A 80 16.83 0.14 10.38
C ALA A 80 15.54 0.68 9.75
N GLY A 81 15.54 1.94 9.28
CA GLY A 81 14.40 2.54 8.59
C GLY A 81 13.97 1.77 7.34
N LEU A 82 14.91 1.41 6.47
CA LEU A 82 14.62 0.60 5.28
C LEU A 82 14.06 -0.79 5.63
N CYS A 83 14.59 -1.43 6.67
CA CYS A 83 14.05 -2.70 7.16
C CYS A 83 12.60 -2.54 7.65
N LEU A 84 12.31 -1.48 8.42
CA LEU A 84 10.96 -1.18 8.88
C LEU A 84 10.01 -0.90 7.71
N MET A 85 10.43 -0.12 6.72
CA MET A 85 9.62 0.16 5.53
C MET A 85 9.33 -1.09 4.70
N LEU A 86 10.28 -2.02 4.57
CA LEU A 86 10.06 -3.30 3.89
C LEU A 86 9.13 -4.23 4.69
N LEU A 87 9.23 -4.23 6.02
CA LEU A 87 8.30 -4.97 6.88
C LEU A 87 6.89 -4.40 6.77
N ASP A 88 6.75 -3.07 6.74
CA ASP A 88 5.49 -2.38 6.54
C ASP A 88 4.89 -2.70 5.16
N ALA A 89 5.70 -2.67 4.10
CA ALA A 89 5.27 -3.10 2.75
C ALA A 89 4.77 -4.55 2.73
N ALA A 90 5.47 -5.46 3.42
CA ALA A 90 5.06 -6.85 3.54
C ALA A 90 3.76 -7.01 4.35
N ALA A 91 3.61 -6.25 5.44
CA ALA A 91 2.40 -6.23 6.25
C ALA A 91 1.20 -5.72 5.43
N LEU A 92 1.38 -4.65 4.65
CA LEU A 92 0.34 -4.11 3.77
C LEU A 92 -0.11 -5.13 2.72
N CYS A 93 0.83 -5.86 2.11
CA CYS A 93 0.49 -6.98 1.23
C CYS A 93 -0.26 -8.08 1.97
N ALA A 94 0.15 -8.42 3.19
CA ALA A 94 -0.50 -9.47 3.97
C ALA A 94 -1.96 -9.11 4.31
N VAL A 95 -2.26 -7.84 4.61
CA VAL A 95 -3.66 -7.39 4.79
C VAL A 95 -4.45 -7.59 3.49
N GLY A 96 -3.88 -7.27 2.34
CA GLY A 96 -4.53 -7.45 1.04
C GLY A 96 -4.72 -8.90 0.57
N VAL A 97 -4.29 -9.91 1.33
CA VAL A 97 -4.54 -11.33 1.01
C VAL A 97 -5.89 -11.82 1.58
N PHE A 98 -6.39 -11.18 2.63
CA PHE A 98 -7.61 -11.55 3.34
C PHE A 98 -8.78 -10.67 2.93
#